data_AF-A0A3A3CWL4-F1
#
_entry.id   AF-A0A3A3CWL4-F1
#
_cell.length_a   1.000
_cell.length_b   1.000
_cell.length_c   1.000
_cell.angle_alpha   90.00
_cell.angle_beta   90.00
_cell.angle_gamma   90.00
#
_symmetry.space_group_name_H-M   'P 1'
#
loop_
_entity.id
_entity.type
_entity.pdbx_description
1 polymer ?
#
loop_
_entity_poly.entity_id
_entity_poly.type
_entity_poly.pdbx_seq_one_letter_code
_entity_poly.pdbx_strand_id
1 'polypeptide(L)'
;MISVDKVIEANLPQLENSPKVKGLVKKGLGYLLHEQEFIAFADAYPHLQGIEFVEQVLDELDFDARFKPKQVEHIPSEGSIVIVANHPIGSLDALALIRVIAKVRPDLKVVANRMLMSVTPMHSLLLPVDNLSGTSRRKELANIQLHLKQEGALLIFPAGEVSRLSATGIKDCKWNSGFLRIAKKANCPILPIFIKAKNSPLFYGTSMIYKPLASLLLVKEMFKQRQKSLEFEIGASIPPESYLIENLKDKEVVSLIRKQLYRLNSKKSLPLKTQSPIAVPECKKELKKAIKECELLGQTQDGMQIYLYNYQGSSVIFRELGRLREIAFRAVGEGSGKRRDIDRYDMHYQHLVLWDTEQLELVGAYRLASAKHVIEEHGQQGLYTDSLFSYSEQMQPYFKQGLELGRSFVQPKYWGRKSLDYLWYGIGAFVKRYPEHRYLFGAVSLSNSLPDEAKAMLVYHYQHYFARLTNHAQPNNEYKLSNAQLTHYQSLFHGADIKEDFAELKHILANMGAQVPTLFKQYTEICDHDGANFLSFSIDPDFNNCIDGLVLVDLEKLKPQKAKRYLGE
;
A
#
# COMPACT_ATOMS: atom_id res chain seq x y z
N MET A 1 25.95 22.75 16.33
CA MET A 1 26.96 22.63 15.26
C MET A 1 28.19 21.90 15.77
N ILE A 2 28.86 21.16 14.90
CA ILE A 2 30.06 20.40 15.23
C ILE A 2 31.18 21.40 15.52
N SER A 3 31.61 21.51 16.77
CA SER A 3 32.74 22.34 17.18
C SER A 3 34.00 21.48 17.26
N VAL A 4 35.10 21.96 16.68
CA VAL A 4 36.39 21.25 16.72
C VAL A 4 36.83 20.99 18.17
N ASP A 5 36.54 21.91 19.09
CA ASP A 5 36.87 21.77 20.51
C ASP A 5 36.13 20.59 21.15
N LYS A 6 34.81 20.45 20.90
CA LYS A 6 34.01 19.32 21.41
C LYS A 6 34.45 17.98 20.82
N VAL A 7 34.92 17.95 19.57
CA VAL A 7 35.41 16.72 18.91
C VAL A 7 36.75 16.28 19.49
N ILE A 8 37.66 17.22 19.77
CA ILE A 8 38.96 16.96 20.40
C ILE A 8 38.76 16.44 21.83
N GLU A 9 37.91 17.08 22.63
CA GLU A 9 37.58 16.65 24.00
C GLU A 9 36.96 15.24 24.02
N ALA A 10 36.04 14.93 23.10
CA ALA A 10 35.33 13.66 23.10
C ALA A 10 36.14 12.47 22.57
N ASN A 11 37.09 12.68 21.65
CA ASN A 11 37.77 11.57 20.94
C ASN A 11 39.29 11.50 21.18
N LEU A 12 39.93 12.59 21.62
CA LEU A 12 41.38 12.65 21.84
C LEU A 12 41.74 13.36 23.15
N PRO A 13 41.24 12.90 24.32
CA PRO A 13 41.46 13.57 25.61
C PRO A 13 42.95 13.64 26.01
N GLN A 14 43.79 12.75 25.48
CA GLN A 14 45.24 12.73 25.73
C GLN A 14 45.98 13.97 25.17
N LEU A 15 45.36 14.71 24.24
CA LEU A 15 45.92 15.95 23.67
C LEU A 15 45.83 17.16 24.61
N GLU A 16 45.08 17.08 25.71
CA GLU A 16 45.05 18.14 26.72
C GLU A 16 46.41 18.35 27.40
N ASN A 17 47.21 17.29 27.50
CA ASN A 17 48.53 17.30 28.12
C ASN A 17 49.63 17.94 27.22
N SER A 18 49.29 18.45 26.04
CA SER A 18 50.26 19.02 25.09
C SER A 18 49.67 20.21 24.31
N PRO A 19 49.72 21.44 24.87
CA PRO A 19 49.06 22.62 24.29
C PRO A 19 49.52 22.97 22.87
N LYS A 20 50.81 22.78 22.56
CA LYS A 20 51.37 23.04 21.22
C LYS A 20 50.83 22.06 20.17
N VAL A 21 50.67 20.79 20.54
CA VAL A 21 50.12 19.74 19.66
C VAL A 21 48.61 19.93 19.50
N LYS A 22 47.90 20.29 20.59
CA LYS A 22 46.47 20.64 20.56
C LYS A 22 46.18 21.79 19.59
N GLY A 23 47.01 22.85 19.58
CA GLY A 23 46.87 23.97 18.64
C GLY A 23 47.06 23.59 17.16
N LEU A 24 48.07 22.76 16.85
CA LEU A 24 48.31 22.24 15.50
C LEU A 24 47.19 21.31 15.02
N VAL A 25 46.74 20.40 15.89
CA VAL A 25 45.63 19.47 15.61
C VAL A 25 44.32 20.24 15.43
N LYS A 26 44.06 21.27 16.27
CA LYS A 26 42.88 22.15 16.13
C LYS A 26 42.87 22.87 14.79
N LYS A 27 44.00 23.45 14.37
CA LYS A 27 44.11 24.14 13.07
C LYS A 27 43.94 23.18 11.89
N GLY A 28 44.51 21.97 11.99
CA GLY A 28 44.34 20.92 11.00
C GLY A 28 42.91 20.39 10.90
N LEU A 29 42.25 20.16 12.04
CA LEU A 29 40.85 19.72 12.12
C LEU A 29 39.88 20.81 11.66
N GLY A 30 40.10 22.08 12.01
CA GLY A 30 39.28 23.20 11.53
C GLY A 30 39.31 23.32 10.00
N TYR A 31 40.47 23.11 9.39
CA TYR A 31 40.60 23.03 7.93
C TYR A 31 39.94 21.77 7.33
N LEU A 32 40.11 20.61 7.97
CA LEU A 32 39.51 19.34 7.53
C LEU A 32 37.98 19.31 7.64
N LEU A 33 37.43 20.00 8.63
CA LEU A 33 36.00 20.04 8.94
C LEU A 33 35.29 21.27 8.36
N HIS A 34 36.01 22.13 7.62
CA HIS A 34 35.45 23.35 7.02
C HIS A 34 34.61 24.18 8.02
N GLU A 35 35.11 24.31 9.26
CA GLU A 35 34.35 24.89 10.39
C GLU A 35 33.86 26.31 10.10
N GLN A 36 34.64 27.12 9.38
CA GLN A 36 34.27 28.49 8.99
C GLN A 36 33.09 28.53 8.03
N GLU A 37 32.98 27.60 7.08
CA GLU A 37 31.87 27.56 6.13
C GLU A 37 30.57 27.17 6.83
N PHE A 38 30.65 26.24 7.78
CA PHE A 38 29.53 25.90 8.64
C PHE A 38 29.09 27.11 9.48
N ILE A 39 30.02 27.81 10.14
CA ILE A 39 29.70 28.99 10.96
C ILE A 39 29.06 30.08 10.09
N ALA A 40 29.65 30.39 8.94
CA ALA A 40 29.10 31.36 7.99
C ALA A 40 27.69 30.99 7.53
N PHE A 41 27.44 29.70 7.26
CA PHE A 41 26.10 29.21 6.92
C PHE A 41 25.11 29.41 8.06
N ALA A 42 25.49 29.08 9.29
CA ALA A 42 24.61 29.24 10.45
C ALA A 42 24.33 30.71 10.80
N ASP A 43 25.30 31.59 10.56
CA ASP A 43 25.12 33.04 10.73
C ASP A 43 24.23 33.64 9.63
N ALA A 44 24.34 33.14 8.39
CA ALA A 44 23.51 33.57 7.28
C ALA A 44 22.06 33.06 7.39
N TYR A 45 21.87 31.85 7.92
CA TYR A 45 20.57 31.17 8.00
C TYR A 45 20.23 30.66 9.42
N PRO A 46 20.15 31.54 10.44
CA PRO A 46 20.09 31.14 11.84
C PRO A 46 18.78 30.46 12.26
N HIS A 47 17.71 30.64 11.50
CA HIS A 47 16.37 30.17 11.85
C HIS A 47 15.88 28.99 10.98
N LEU A 48 16.65 28.55 9.99
CA LEU A 48 16.25 27.41 9.16
C LEU A 48 16.27 26.12 9.98
N GLN A 49 15.20 25.34 9.84
CA GLN A 49 15.04 24.04 10.48
C GLN A 49 14.44 23.05 9.48
N GLY A 50 14.46 21.76 9.80
CA GLY A 50 13.73 20.75 9.05
C GLY A 50 14.13 20.65 7.58
N ILE A 51 13.12 20.66 6.69
CA ILE A 51 13.31 20.45 5.26
C ILE A 51 13.96 21.69 4.63
N GLU A 52 13.58 22.88 5.07
CA GLU A 52 14.09 24.16 4.60
C GLU A 52 15.59 24.28 4.87
N PHE A 53 16.05 23.81 6.03
CA PHE A 53 17.48 23.70 6.32
C PHE A 53 18.19 22.75 5.35
N VAL A 54 17.59 21.60 5.05
CA VAL A 54 18.16 20.60 4.13
C VAL A 54 18.26 21.14 2.70
N GLU A 55 17.21 21.82 2.22
CA GLU A 55 17.18 22.44 0.89
C GLU A 55 18.26 23.51 0.77
N GLN A 56 18.35 24.42 1.74
CA GLN A 56 19.35 25.48 1.72
C GLN A 56 20.79 24.95 1.76
N VAL A 57 21.07 23.91 2.55
CA VAL A 57 22.41 23.28 2.57
C VAL A 57 22.78 22.71 1.20
N LEU A 58 21.82 22.09 0.50
CA LEU A 58 22.07 21.52 -0.83
C LEU A 58 22.24 22.61 -1.90
N ASP A 59 21.51 23.71 -1.78
CA ASP A 59 21.60 24.83 -2.72
C ASP A 59 22.93 25.59 -2.58
N GLU A 60 23.43 25.83 -1.36
CA GLU A 60 24.77 26.41 -1.13
C GLU A 60 25.92 25.54 -1.66
N LEU A 61 25.71 24.22 -1.62
CA LEU A 61 26.63 23.22 -2.16
C LEU A 61 26.43 22.98 -3.67
N ASP A 62 25.44 23.61 -4.30
CA ASP A 62 25.07 23.41 -5.70
C ASP A 62 24.98 21.89 -6.02
N PHE A 63 24.24 21.16 -5.17
CA PHE A 63 24.20 19.70 -5.17
C PHE A 63 22.83 19.17 -5.56
N ASP A 64 22.79 18.45 -6.68
CA ASP A 64 21.54 17.97 -7.26
C ASP A 64 21.31 16.46 -7.14
N ALA A 65 20.04 16.07 -7.17
CA ALA A 65 19.60 14.69 -7.24
C ALA A 65 19.10 14.35 -8.65
N ARG A 66 19.68 13.32 -9.27
CA ARG A 66 19.22 12.77 -10.56
C ARG A 66 18.52 11.43 -10.33
N PHE A 67 17.33 11.30 -10.88
CA PHE A 67 16.53 10.07 -10.84
C PHE A 67 15.58 10.08 -12.04
N LYS A 68 15.03 8.91 -12.39
CA LYS A 68 14.04 8.84 -13.47
C LYS A 68 12.69 9.36 -12.93
N PRO A 69 11.96 10.23 -13.66
CA PRO A 69 10.68 10.78 -13.17
C PRO A 69 9.68 9.70 -12.72
N LYS A 70 9.58 8.60 -13.48
CA LYS A 70 8.73 7.45 -13.16
C LYS A 70 9.05 6.82 -11.79
N GLN A 71 10.29 6.92 -11.32
CA GLN A 71 10.72 6.31 -10.07
C GLN A 71 10.28 7.09 -8.83
N VAL A 72 10.02 8.40 -8.96
CA VAL A 72 9.44 9.19 -7.86
C VAL A 72 8.05 8.68 -7.53
N GLU A 73 7.30 8.22 -8.55
CA GLU A 73 5.97 7.66 -8.34
C GLU A 73 6.03 6.47 -7.37
N HIS A 74 7.14 5.71 -7.31
CA HIS A 74 7.31 4.58 -6.40
C HIS A 74 7.29 4.95 -4.91
N ILE A 75 7.38 6.23 -4.57
CA ILE A 75 7.20 6.72 -3.21
C ILE A 75 5.68 6.90 -2.99
N PRO A 76 5.02 6.08 -2.16
CA PRO A 76 3.60 6.26 -1.87
C PRO A 76 3.36 7.59 -1.17
N SER A 77 2.34 8.32 -1.61
CA SER A 77 1.94 9.61 -1.04
C SER A 77 1.27 9.50 0.34
N GLU A 78 0.72 8.34 0.65
CA GLU A 78 0.01 8.03 1.90
C GLU A 78 0.37 6.61 2.38
N GLY A 79 -0.02 6.28 3.61
CA GLY A 79 0.28 5.00 4.24
C GLY A 79 1.69 4.91 4.84
N SER A 80 1.82 4.07 5.88
CA SER A 80 3.08 3.83 6.55
C SER A 80 4.10 3.16 5.63
N ILE A 81 5.36 3.60 5.69
CA ILE A 81 6.41 3.02 4.85
C ILE A 81 7.77 3.08 5.51
N VAL A 82 8.54 2.00 5.37
CA VAL A 82 9.95 1.95 5.76
C VAL A 82 10.81 2.03 4.51
N ILE A 83 11.59 3.10 4.39
CA ILE A 83 12.49 3.34 3.27
C ILE A 83 13.89 2.87 3.69
N VAL A 84 14.50 2.01 2.88
CA VAL A 84 15.85 1.51 3.11
C VAL A 84 16.79 1.93 1.98
N ALA A 85 17.93 2.52 2.33
CA ALA A 85 18.92 2.95 1.37
C ALA A 85 20.34 2.50 1.74
N ASN A 86 21.18 2.30 0.73
CA ASN A 86 22.63 2.22 0.95
C ASN A 86 23.20 3.62 1.19
N HIS A 87 24.41 3.70 1.75
CA HIS A 87 24.98 4.98 2.21
C HIS A 87 26.43 5.19 1.73
N PRO A 88 26.66 5.41 0.43
CA PRO A 88 28.02 5.43 -0.13
C PRO A 88 28.88 6.63 0.26
N ILE A 89 28.31 7.83 0.30
CA ILE A 89 28.99 9.11 0.59
C ILE A 89 28.93 9.43 2.08
N GLY A 90 27.75 9.32 2.71
CA GLY A 90 27.51 9.81 4.07
C GLY A 90 26.48 10.95 4.10
N SER A 91 26.81 12.08 4.71
CA SER A 91 25.86 13.18 4.98
C SER A 91 25.07 13.67 3.75
N LEU A 92 25.72 13.86 2.60
CA LEU A 92 25.06 14.33 1.38
C LEU A 92 24.03 13.35 0.82
N ASP A 93 24.27 12.04 0.95
CA ASP A 93 23.31 11.03 0.51
C ASP A 93 21.99 11.20 1.26
N ALA A 94 22.09 11.38 2.58
CA ALA A 94 20.93 11.53 3.44
C ALA A 94 20.19 12.84 3.14
N LEU A 95 20.91 13.97 3.02
CA LEU A 95 20.31 15.27 2.71
C LEU A 95 19.60 15.26 1.35
N ALA A 96 20.28 14.80 0.30
CA ALA A 96 19.71 14.72 -1.05
C ALA A 96 18.48 13.78 -1.08
N LEU A 97 18.55 12.65 -0.38
CA LEU A 97 17.43 11.72 -0.30
C LEU A 97 16.25 12.30 0.48
N ILE A 98 16.49 13.05 1.57
CA ILE A 98 15.46 13.78 2.31
C ILE A 98 14.77 14.78 1.37
N ARG A 99 15.51 15.63 0.63
CA ARG A 99 14.92 16.59 -0.32
C ARG A 99 14.04 15.90 -1.37
N VAL A 100 14.45 14.74 -1.89
CA VAL A 100 13.67 13.99 -2.88
C VAL A 100 12.38 13.42 -2.28
N ILE A 101 12.50 12.74 -1.13
CA ILE A 101 11.35 12.07 -0.50
C ILE A 101 10.36 13.11 0.06
N ALA A 102 10.85 14.21 0.65
CA ALA A 102 10.03 15.25 1.27
C ALA A 102 9.05 15.92 0.29
N LYS A 103 9.36 15.95 -1.01
CA LYS A 103 8.45 16.43 -2.07
C LYS A 103 7.16 15.62 -2.17
N VAL A 104 7.21 14.34 -1.82
CA VAL A 104 6.05 13.42 -1.84
C VAL A 104 5.55 13.17 -0.42
N ARG A 105 6.45 13.11 0.55
CA ARG A 105 6.22 12.72 1.95
C ARG A 105 6.86 13.72 2.91
N PRO A 106 6.21 14.88 3.15
CA PRO A 106 6.74 15.91 4.06
C PRO A 106 6.77 15.44 5.53
N ASP A 107 6.05 14.36 5.84
CA ASP A 107 6.04 13.69 7.14
C ASP A 107 7.26 12.78 7.40
N LEU A 108 8.23 12.72 6.46
CA LEU A 108 9.43 11.90 6.57
C LEU A 108 10.17 12.10 7.91
N LYS A 109 10.51 10.98 8.55
CA LYS A 109 11.49 10.93 9.65
C LYS A 109 12.66 10.02 9.30
N VAL A 110 13.85 10.35 9.79
CA VAL A 110 15.09 9.61 9.56
C VAL A 110 15.60 9.05 10.87
N VAL A 111 15.92 7.75 10.89
CA VAL A 111 16.56 7.13 12.04
C VAL A 111 18.01 7.61 12.15
N ALA A 112 18.34 8.25 13.27
CA ALA A 112 19.64 8.89 13.50
C ALA A 112 20.33 8.40 14.77
N ASN A 113 21.66 8.39 14.72
CA ASN A 113 22.52 8.11 15.87
C ASN A 113 22.78 9.41 16.69
N ARG A 114 23.45 9.27 17.83
CA ARG A 114 23.80 10.41 18.71
C ARG A 114 24.59 11.52 18.03
N MET A 115 25.43 11.19 17.06
CA MET A 115 26.26 12.18 16.35
C MET A 115 25.40 13.07 15.44
N LEU A 116 24.46 12.50 14.70
CA LEU A 116 23.50 13.25 13.88
C LEU A 116 22.57 14.12 14.73
N MET A 117 22.22 13.67 15.94
CA MET A 117 21.46 14.48 16.90
C MET A 117 22.21 15.73 17.39
N SER A 118 23.49 15.94 17.05
CA SER A 118 24.18 17.20 17.33
C SER A 118 23.83 18.33 16.34
N VAL A 119 23.16 18.01 15.24
CA VAL A 119 22.68 18.97 14.23
C VAL A 119 21.28 19.43 14.62
N THR A 120 21.21 20.43 15.50
CA THR A 120 19.95 20.96 16.05
C THR A 120 18.89 21.32 14.99
N PRO A 121 19.24 21.98 13.86
CA PRO A 121 18.26 22.30 12.81
C PRO A 121 17.51 21.08 12.25
N MET A 122 18.11 19.89 12.30
CA MET A 122 17.50 18.67 11.76
C MET A 122 16.61 17.93 12.77
N HIS A 123 16.54 18.33 14.04
CA HIS A 123 15.84 17.56 15.09
C HIS A 123 14.40 17.23 14.75
N SER A 124 13.69 18.12 14.05
CA SER A 124 12.32 17.88 13.60
C SER A 124 12.19 16.70 12.63
N LEU A 125 13.25 16.34 11.90
CA LEU A 125 13.29 15.23 10.95
C LEU A 125 13.89 13.95 11.53
N LEU A 126 14.46 13.98 12.74
CA LEU A 126 15.23 12.85 13.28
C LEU A 126 14.46 12.06 14.34
N LEU A 127 14.58 10.74 14.28
CA LEU A 127 14.18 9.82 15.34
C LEU A 127 15.43 9.13 15.91
N PRO A 128 15.78 9.36 17.19
CA PRO A 128 17.01 8.85 17.76
C PRO A 128 16.96 7.33 17.96
N VAL A 129 18.05 6.64 17.62
CA VAL A 129 18.28 5.21 17.92
C VAL A 129 19.73 5.00 18.33
N ASP A 130 19.95 4.29 19.44
CA ASP A 130 21.30 3.87 19.85
C ASP A 130 21.70 2.55 19.15
N ASN A 131 22.63 2.63 18.19
CA ASN A 131 23.15 1.49 17.43
C ASN A 131 24.36 0.80 18.11
N LEU A 132 24.90 1.36 19.19
CA LEU A 132 26.19 0.95 19.76
C LEU A 132 26.08 -0.03 20.95
N SER A 133 24.88 -0.25 21.52
CA SER A 133 24.73 -1.06 22.75
C SER A 133 23.67 -2.16 22.68
N GLY A 134 23.01 -2.37 21.52
CA GLY A 134 21.94 -3.37 21.37
C GLY A 134 20.70 -3.14 22.26
N THR A 135 20.66 -2.02 22.98
CA THR A 135 19.64 -1.64 23.96
C THR A 135 19.11 -0.26 23.62
N SER A 136 18.52 -0.11 22.43
CA SER A 136 17.76 1.11 22.11
C SER A 136 16.66 1.28 23.18
N ARG A 137 16.56 2.47 23.76
CA ARG A 137 15.64 2.71 24.89
C ARG A 137 14.22 2.42 24.42
N ARG A 138 13.43 1.71 25.23
CA ARG A 138 12.04 1.31 24.91
C ARG A 138 11.20 2.49 24.40
N LYS A 139 11.48 3.72 24.88
CA LYS A 139 10.85 4.98 24.45
C LYS A 139 11.18 5.39 23.00
N GLU A 140 12.40 5.19 22.53
CA GLU A 140 12.83 5.54 21.16
C GLU A 140 12.10 4.66 20.12
N LEU A 141 12.02 3.36 20.38
CA LEU A 141 11.27 2.42 19.55
C LEU A 141 9.77 2.69 19.58
N ALA A 142 9.24 3.20 20.70
CA ALA A 142 7.83 3.59 20.82
C ALA A 142 7.49 4.79 19.92
N ASN A 143 8.38 5.80 19.83
CA ASN A 143 8.18 6.95 18.95
C ASN A 143 8.19 6.54 17.46
N ILE A 144 9.09 5.64 17.07
CA ILE A 144 9.12 5.08 15.71
C ILE A 144 7.82 4.35 15.40
N GLN A 145 7.33 3.53 16.33
CA GLN A 145 6.08 2.82 16.15
C GLN A 145 4.88 3.76 16.08
N LEU A 146 4.87 4.83 16.89
CA LEU A 146 3.83 5.84 16.84
C LEU A 146 3.80 6.54 15.48
N HIS A 147 4.97 6.95 14.97
CA HIS A 147 5.10 7.58 13.65
C HIS A 147 4.55 6.68 12.54
N LEU A 148 4.95 5.41 12.51
CA LEU A 148 4.44 4.45 11.53
C LEU A 148 2.94 4.15 11.71
N LYS A 149 2.42 4.15 12.95
CA LYS A 149 0.98 4.02 13.19
C LYS A 149 0.19 5.23 12.70
N GLN A 150 0.80 6.40 12.66
CA GLN A 150 0.24 7.62 12.07
C GLN A 150 0.51 7.69 10.56
N GLU A 151 0.71 6.54 9.92
CA GLU A 151 0.97 6.40 8.48
C GLU A 151 2.25 7.09 8.01
N GLY A 152 3.20 7.36 8.90
CA GLY A 152 4.41 8.12 8.62
C GLY A 152 5.43 7.40 7.73
N ALA A 153 6.27 8.17 7.02
CA ALA A 153 7.42 7.65 6.26
C ALA A 153 8.68 7.63 7.13
N LEU A 154 9.41 6.51 7.11
CA LEU A 154 10.61 6.30 7.92
C LEU A 154 11.81 5.88 7.08
N LEU A 155 12.83 6.73 6.98
CA LEU A 155 14.10 6.41 6.33
C LEU A 155 15.10 5.78 7.30
N ILE A 156 15.67 4.64 6.90
CA ILE A 156 16.68 3.90 7.64
C ILE A 156 17.84 3.53 6.71
N PHE A 157 19.07 3.77 7.18
CA PHE A 157 20.30 3.25 6.57
C PHE A 157 20.75 1.96 7.31
N PRO A 158 20.45 0.75 6.81
CA PRO A 158 20.55 -0.47 7.61
C PRO A 158 21.96 -0.86 8.05
N ALA A 159 22.98 -0.38 7.33
CA ALA A 159 24.38 -0.63 7.63
C ALA A 159 24.89 0.15 8.85
N GLY A 160 24.28 1.30 9.18
CA GLY A 160 24.71 2.19 10.26
C GLY A 160 26.08 2.87 10.07
N GLU A 161 26.78 2.56 8.98
CA GLU A 161 28.05 3.12 8.53
C GLU A 161 28.00 3.33 7.01
N VAL A 162 28.92 4.13 6.48
CA VAL A 162 29.05 4.36 5.03
C VAL A 162 29.58 3.14 4.28
N SER A 163 29.22 3.00 2.99
CA SER A 163 29.61 1.87 2.14
C SER A 163 31.13 1.77 1.97
N ARG A 164 31.63 0.53 1.84
CA ARG A 164 33.07 0.23 1.69
C ARG A 164 33.39 -0.43 0.36
N LEU A 165 34.66 -0.33 -0.05
CA LEU A 165 35.16 -1.03 -1.23
C LEU A 165 35.17 -2.55 -0.97
N SER A 166 34.62 -3.33 -1.89
CA SER A 166 34.68 -4.79 -1.88
C SER A 166 35.19 -5.31 -3.23
N ALA A 167 35.59 -6.59 -3.30
CA ALA A 167 36.03 -7.25 -4.54
C ALA A 167 34.99 -7.21 -5.68
N THR A 168 33.73 -6.89 -5.38
CA THR A 168 32.64 -6.81 -6.37
C THR A 168 32.06 -5.39 -6.50
N GLY A 169 32.82 -4.37 -6.10
CA GLY A 169 32.42 -2.95 -6.12
C GLY A 169 32.12 -2.37 -4.74
N ILE A 170 31.64 -1.13 -4.69
CA ILE A 170 31.31 -0.43 -3.44
C ILE A 170 29.97 -0.93 -2.93
N LYS A 171 29.96 -1.46 -1.70
CA LYS A 171 28.78 -2.04 -1.06
C LYS A 171 28.80 -1.73 0.42
N ASP A 172 27.62 -1.66 1.00
CA ASP A 172 27.46 -1.58 2.45
C ASP A 172 28.10 -2.77 3.16
N CYS A 173 28.46 -2.54 4.41
CA CYS A 173 28.77 -3.57 5.38
C CYS A 173 27.54 -4.45 5.67
N LYS A 174 27.66 -5.34 6.67
CA LYS A 174 26.55 -6.17 7.13
C LYS A 174 25.39 -5.29 7.60
N TRP A 175 24.19 -5.53 7.06
CA TRP A 175 22.97 -4.82 7.47
C TRP A 175 22.43 -5.37 8.79
N ASN A 176 21.93 -4.46 9.64
CA ASN A 176 21.22 -4.80 10.87
C ASN A 176 19.75 -5.16 10.58
N SER A 177 19.16 -6.06 11.35
CA SER A 177 17.76 -6.49 11.18
C SER A 177 16.73 -5.57 11.84
N GLY A 178 17.16 -4.46 12.45
CA GLY A 178 16.27 -3.54 13.17
C GLY A 178 15.15 -2.98 12.28
N PHE A 179 15.48 -2.56 11.06
CA PHE A 179 14.50 -2.06 10.09
C PHE A 179 13.43 -3.11 9.75
N LEU A 180 13.83 -4.38 9.60
CA LEU A 180 12.91 -5.47 9.27
C LEU A 180 11.94 -5.71 10.43
N ARG A 181 12.43 -5.70 11.68
CA ARG A 181 11.55 -5.85 12.85
C ARG A 181 10.56 -4.69 13.00
N ILE A 182 11.01 -3.47 12.70
CA ILE A 182 10.15 -2.28 12.67
C ILE A 182 9.05 -2.46 11.60
N ALA A 183 9.43 -2.83 10.37
CA ALA A 183 8.49 -3.04 9.28
C ALA A 183 7.51 -4.20 9.55
N LYS A 184 7.98 -5.32 10.10
CA LYS A 184 7.12 -6.46 10.52
C LYS A 184 6.11 -6.03 11.57
N LYS A 185 6.53 -5.27 12.59
CA LYS A 185 5.64 -4.83 13.67
C LYS A 185 4.61 -3.79 13.21
N ALA A 186 4.99 -2.93 12.28
CA ALA A 186 4.09 -1.93 11.69
C ALA A 186 3.24 -2.49 10.53
N ASN A 187 3.49 -3.73 10.09
CA ASN A 187 2.89 -4.35 8.91
C ASN A 187 2.91 -3.43 7.68
N CYS A 188 4.05 -2.78 7.40
CA CYS A 188 4.15 -1.74 6.38
C CYS A 188 5.15 -2.10 5.27
N PRO A 189 4.91 -1.67 4.02
CA PRO A 189 5.82 -1.94 2.91
C PRO A 189 7.24 -1.39 3.13
N ILE A 190 8.20 -2.02 2.46
CA ILE A 190 9.61 -1.59 2.44
C ILE A 190 9.95 -1.03 1.06
N LEU A 191 10.46 0.21 1.00
CA LEU A 191 10.89 0.85 -0.24
C LEU A 191 12.43 0.85 -0.34
N PRO A 192 13.03 0.05 -1.25
CA PRO A 192 14.47 0.08 -1.45
C PRO A 192 14.88 1.23 -2.39
N ILE A 193 15.86 2.02 -1.97
CA ILE A 193 16.46 3.10 -2.78
C ILE A 193 17.95 2.84 -2.91
N PHE A 194 18.42 2.63 -4.13
CA PHE A 194 19.85 2.48 -4.40
C PHE A 194 20.46 3.81 -4.79
N ILE A 195 21.48 4.22 -4.05
CA ILE A 195 22.29 5.40 -4.28
C ILE A 195 23.54 5.00 -5.06
N LYS A 196 23.68 5.53 -6.28
CA LYS A 196 24.83 5.28 -7.15
C LYS A 196 25.85 6.39 -6.96
N ALA A 197 26.70 6.21 -5.96
CA ALA A 197 27.84 7.08 -5.72
C ALA A 197 29.08 6.31 -5.29
N LYS A 198 30.22 7.01 -5.37
CA LYS A 198 31.52 6.55 -4.93
C LYS A 198 32.24 7.72 -4.26
N ASN A 199 32.85 7.48 -3.10
CA ASN A 199 33.77 8.41 -2.46
C ASN A 199 35.15 8.37 -3.13
N SER A 200 36.02 9.32 -2.81
CA SER A 200 37.38 9.36 -3.35
C SER A 200 38.23 8.15 -2.91
N PRO A 201 39.21 7.72 -3.72
CA PRO A 201 40.14 6.63 -3.36
C PRO A 201 40.86 6.87 -2.02
N LEU A 202 41.12 8.13 -1.67
CA LEU A 202 41.75 8.54 -0.41
C LEU A 202 40.88 8.15 0.80
N PHE A 203 39.57 8.39 0.74
CA PHE A 203 38.63 7.97 1.79
C PHE A 203 38.68 6.46 1.98
N TYR A 204 38.60 5.69 0.90
CA TYR A 204 38.64 4.22 0.97
C TYR A 204 39.96 3.71 1.58
N GLY A 205 41.10 4.29 1.20
CA GLY A 205 42.41 3.98 1.80
C GLY A 205 42.45 4.29 3.30
N THR A 206 42.01 5.47 3.72
CA THR A 206 41.99 5.85 5.14
C THR A 206 41.00 5.03 5.98
N SER A 207 39.88 4.58 5.42
CA SER A 207 38.90 3.73 6.11
C SER A 207 39.41 2.31 6.39
N MET A 208 40.41 1.85 5.64
CA MET A 208 41.11 0.58 5.90
C MET A 208 42.15 0.73 7.02
N ILE A 209 42.69 1.92 7.23
CA ILE A 209 43.75 2.19 8.21
C ILE A 209 43.17 2.54 9.58
N TYR A 210 42.25 3.51 9.67
CA TYR A 210 41.68 3.94 10.96
C TYR A 210 40.29 4.58 10.82
N LYS A 211 39.27 3.95 11.43
CA LYS A 211 37.86 4.34 11.25
C LYS A 211 37.52 5.78 11.73
N PRO A 212 37.97 6.26 12.90
CA PRO A 212 37.64 7.62 13.35
C PRO A 212 38.21 8.73 12.45
N LEU A 213 39.41 8.55 11.89
CA LEU A 213 40.00 9.49 10.92
C LEU A 213 39.20 9.51 9.61
N ALA A 214 38.70 8.36 9.15
CA ALA A 214 37.83 8.29 7.99
C ALA A 214 36.50 9.05 8.20
N SER A 215 35.91 9.00 9.41
CA SER A 215 34.72 9.79 9.75
C SER A 215 34.97 11.30 9.70
N LEU A 216 36.15 11.76 10.11
CA LEU A 216 36.55 13.18 10.02
C LEU A 216 36.74 13.63 8.57
N LEU A 217 37.21 12.73 7.70
CA LEU A 217 37.37 12.98 6.26
C LEU A 217 36.04 13.06 5.49
N LEU A 218 34.93 12.61 6.07
CA LEU A 218 33.61 12.69 5.43
C LEU A 218 33.17 14.13 5.16
N VAL A 219 33.53 15.06 6.05
CA VAL A 219 33.20 16.48 5.87
C VAL A 219 33.97 17.06 4.67
N LYS A 220 35.27 16.78 4.57
CA LYS A 220 36.07 17.15 3.41
C LYS A 220 35.59 16.50 2.12
N GLU A 221 35.14 15.24 2.19
CA GLU A 221 34.58 14.55 1.04
C GLU A 221 33.26 15.17 0.59
N MET A 222 32.40 15.59 1.53
CA MET A 222 31.17 16.35 1.23
C MET A 222 31.48 17.62 0.42
N PHE A 223 32.42 18.46 0.85
CA PHE A 223 32.79 19.67 0.10
C PHE A 223 33.44 19.36 -1.26
N LYS A 224 34.13 18.22 -1.42
CA LYS A 224 34.64 17.78 -2.75
C LYS A 224 33.53 17.34 -3.72
N GLN A 225 32.31 17.14 -3.24
CA GLN A 225 31.17 16.79 -4.07
C GLN A 225 30.34 18.01 -4.49
N ARG A 226 30.78 19.24 -4.15
CA ARG A 226 30.17 20.49 -4.62
C ARG A 226 30.03 20.50 -6.15
N GLN A 227 28.92 21.05 -6.66
CA GLN A 227 28.60 21.11 -8.10
C GLN A 227 28.47 19.76 -8.80
N LYS A 228 28.22 18.68 -8.04
CA LYS A 228 27.95 17.36 -8.59
C LYS A 228 26.52 16.95 -8.30
N SER A 229 26.14 15.87 -8.97
CA SER A 229 24.81 15.29 -8.83
C SER A 229 24.87 13.84 -8.36
N LEU A 230 23.96 13.45 -7.48
CA LEU A 230 23.79 12.09 -6.99
C LEU A 230 22.72 11.35 -7.79
N GLU A 231 23.05 10.17 -8.31
CA GLU A 231 22.09 9.35 -9.07
C GLU A 231 21.40 8.35 -8.14
N PHE A 232 20.06 8.34 -8.15
CA PHE A 232 19.23 7.43 -7.38
C PHE A 232 18.43 6.49 -8.28
N GLU A 233 18.30 5.24 -7.84
CA GLU A 233 17.35 4.27 -8.39
C GLU A 233 16.34 3.91 -7.29
N ILE A 234 15.12 4.44 -7.38
CA ILE A 234 14.03 4.14 -6.45
C ILE A 234 13.31 2.89 -6.96
N GLY A 235 13.38 1.80 -6.19
CA GLY A 235 12.70 0.55 -6.51
C GLY A 235 11.20 0.58 -6.24
N ALA A 236 10.47 -0.42 -6.70
CA ALA A 236 9.08 -0.62 -6.32
C ALA A 236 8.98 -1.14 -4.87
N SER A 237 7.88 -0.85 -4.18
CA SER A 237 7.67 -1.25 -2.79
C SER A 237 7.57 -2.77 -2.64
N ILE A 238 8.21 -3.31 -1.62
CA ILE A 238 8.12 -4.71 -1.20
C ILE A 238 7.01 -4.79 -0.14
N PRO A 239 5.87 -5.40 -0.44
CA PRO A 239 4.76 -5.45 0.51
C PRO A 239 4.99 -6.50 1.62
N PRO A 240 4.27 -6.42 2.76
CA PRO A 240 4.48 -7.30 3.91
C PRO A 240 4.51 -8.79 3.60
N GLU A 241 3.56 -9.28 2.81
CA GLU A 241 3.45 -10.67 2.37
C GLU A 241 4.70 -11.17 1.62
N SER A 242 5.48 -10.27 1.02
CA SER A 242 6.70 -10.65 0.31
C SER A 242 7.88 -10.89 1.24
N TYR A 243 7.89 -10.33 2.46
CA TYR A 243 9.00 -10.50 3.41
C TYR A 243 8.58 -11.20 4.71
N LEU A 244 7.28 -11.41 4.95
CA LEU A 244 6.71 -12.25 6.02
C LEU A 244 6.68 -13.72 5.59
N ILE A 245 7.84 -14.24 5.17
CA ILE A 245 7.96 -15.61 4.70
C ILE A 245 8.07 -16.55 5.90
N GLU A 246 7.15 -17.50 5.99
CA GLU A 246 7.19 -18.55 7.01
C GLU A 246 8.49 -19.37 6.91
N ASN A 247 9.01 -19.80 8.06
CA ASN A 247 10.23 -20.62 8.17
C ASN A 247 11.56 -19.97 7.75
N LEU A 248 11.60 -18.68 7.42
CA LEU A 248 12.85 -17.93 7.20
C LEU A 248 13.27 -17.08 8.40
N LYS A 249 14.56 -17.12 8.74
CA LYS A 249 15.13 -16.27 9.79
C LYS A 249 15.27 -14.84 9.29
N ASP A 250 15.14 -13.85 10.19
CA ASP A 250 15.30 -12.42 9.89
C ASP A 250 16.57 -12.11 9.06
N LYS A 251 17.68 -12.80 9.33
CA LYS A 251 18.95 -12.59 8.62
C LYS A 251 18.85 -12.94 7.13
N GLU A 252 18.08 -13.96 6.79
CA GLU A 252 17.90 -14.43 5.41
C GLU A 252 17.02 -13.45 4.64
N VAL A 253 15.93 -13.00 5.26
CA VAL A 253 15.05 -11.96 4.70
C VAL A 253 15.80 -10.65 4.48
N VAL A 254 16.61 -10.20 5.44
CA VAL A 254 17.48 -9.03 5.28
C VAL A 254 18.45 -9.20 4.10
N SER A 255 19.00 -10.40 3.91
CA SER A 255 19.86 -10.71 2.76
C SER A 255 19.11 -10.59 1.43
N LEU A 256 17.86 -11.07 1.36
CA LEU A 256 17.01 -10.94 0.18
C LEU A 256 16.69 -9.48 -0.14
N ILE A 257 16.31 -8.68 0.86
CA ILE A 257 16.03 -7.23 0.68
C ILE A 257 17.30 -6.49 0.25
N ARG A 258 18.45 -6.79 0.86
CA ARG A 258 19.73 -6.23 0.43
C ARG A 258 20.02 -6.60 -1.03
N LYS A 259 19.83 -7.87 -1.40
CA LYS A 259 20.02 -8.37 -2.78
C LYS A 259 19.06 -7.68 -3.76
N GLN A 260 17.83 -7.41 -3.35
CA GLN A 260 16.85 -6.61 -4.11
C GLN A 260 17.41 -5.21 -4.40
N LEU A 261 17.85 -4.49 -3.36
CA LEU A 261 18.38 -3.13 -3.49
C LEU A 261 19.55 -3.04 -4.47
N TYR A 262 20.54 -3.94 -4.36
CA TYR A 262 21.69 -3.94 -5.29
C TYR A 262 21.33 -4.43 -6.70
N ARG A 263 20.18 -5.08 -6.91
CA ARG A 263 19.70 -5.51 -8.22
C ARG A 263 18.88 -4.45 -8.94
N LEU A 264 18.48 -3.35 -8.28
CA LEU A 264 17.75 -2.25 -8.91
C LEU A 264 18.47 -1.65 -10.12
N ASN A 265 19.81 -1.63 -10.08
CA ASN A 265 20.65 -1.18 -11.19
C ASN A 265 21.14 -2.35 -12.10
N SER A 266 20.46 -3.48 -12.10
CA SER A 266 20.87 -4.67 -12.86
C SER A 266 19.70 -5.27 -13.64
N LYS A 267 19.98 -5.97 -14.74
CA LYS A 267 18.97 -6.73 -15.50
C LYS A 267 18.58 -8.07 -14.83
N LYS A 268 19.06 -8.34 -13.62
CA LYS A 268 18.77 -9.61 -12.92
C LYS A 268 17.37 -9.57 -12.30
N SER A 269 16.71 -10.72 -12.25
CA SER A 269 15.41 -10.85 -11.58
C SER A 269 15.48 -10.42 -10.11
N LEU A 270 14.43 -9.75 -9.64
CA LEU A 270 14.31 -9.35 -8.24
C LEU A 270 13.90 -10.56 -7.38
N PRO A 271 14.53 -10.77 -6.21
CA PRO A 271 14.24 -11.93 -5.37
C PRO A 271 12.88 -11.91 -4.67
N LEU A 272 12.29 -10.72 -4.44
CA LEU A 272 11.02 -10.55 -3.74
C LEU A 272 10.01 -9.90 -4.68
N LYS A 273 8.73 -10.30 -4.55
CA LYS A 273 7.63 -9.64 -5.24
C LYS A 273 7.55 -8.18 -4.81
N THR A 274 7.15 -7.33 -5.75
CA THR A 274 6.99 -5.89 -5.54
C THR A 274 5.68 -5.44 -6.13
N GLN A 275 5.12 -4.37 -5.58
CA GLN A 275 3.90 -3.76 -6.08
C GLN A 275 4.17 -2.33 -6.54
N SER A 276 3.37 -1.89 -7.53
CA SER A 276 3.40 -0.50 -7.93
C SER A 276 2.79 0.38 -6.82
N PRO A 277 3.28 1.60 -6.63
CA PRO A 277 2.62 2.60 -5.80
C PRO A 277 1.20 2.85 -6.31
N ILE A 278 0.27 3.12 -5.40
CA ILE A 278 -1.07 3.59 -5.75
C ILE A 278 -0.95 5.02 -6.30
N ALA A 279 -1.79 5.39 -7.27
CA ALA A 279 -1.83 6.77 -7.78
C ALA A 279 -2.02 7.79 -6.65
N VAL A 280 -1.50 9.00 -6.86
CA VAL A 280 -1.84 10.16 -6.03
C VAL A 280 -3.33 10.50 -6.16
N PRO A 281 -3.96 11.05 -5.10
CA PRO A 281 -5.34 11.52 -5.16
C PRO A 281 -5.56 12.57 -6.25
N GLU A 282 -6.71 12.50 -6.93
CA GLU A 282 -7.14 13.55 -7.86
C GLU A 282 -7.57 14.82 -7.09
N CYS A 283 -7.58 15.97 -7.78
CA CYS A 283 -7.93 17.25 -7.16
C CYS A 283 -9.39 17.27 -6.68
N LYS A 284 -9.61 17.49 -5.37
CA LYS A 284 -10.96 17.53 -4.77
C LYS A 284 -11.92 18.52 -5.45
N LYS A 285 -11.40 19.67 -5.89
CA LYS A 285 -12.20 20.70 -6.57
C LYS A 285 -12.70 20.23 -7.94
N GLU A 286 -11.82 19.58 -8.70
CA GLU A 286 -12.15 19.04 -10.02
C GLU A 286 -13.09 17.84 -9.89
N LEU A 287 -12.82 16.96 -8.91
CA LEU A 287 -13.66 15.81 -8.61
C LEU A 287 -15.08 16.23 -8.25
N LYS A 288 -15.24 17.24 -7.37
CA LYS A 288 -16.56 17.82 -7.03
C LYS A 288 -17.29 18.36 -8.25
N LYS A 289 -16.57 19.04 -9.16
CA LYS A 289 -17.17 19.59 -10.38
C LYS A 289 -17.68 18.45 -11.28
N ALA A 290 -16.83 17.47 -11.54
CA ALA A 290 -17.18 16.33 -12.39
C ALA A 290 -18.34 15.51 -11.80
N ILE A 291 -18.36 15.25 -10.49
CA ILE A 291 -19.44 14.49 -9.84
C ILE A 291 -20.79 15.18 -10.00
N LYS A 292 -20.83 16.52 -9.96
CA LYS A 292 -22.08 17.29 -10.15
C LYS A 292 -22.62 17.22 -11.58
N GLU A 293 -21.79 16.87 -12.56
CA GLU A 293 -22.20 16.69 -13.95
C GLU A 293 -22.79 15.28 -14.18
N CYS A 294 -22.60 14.34 -13.24
CA CYS A 294 -23.21 13.02 -13.28
C CYS A 294 -24.71 13.08 -12.93
N GLU A 295 -25.44 12.05 -13.35
CA GLU A 295 -26.84 11.88 -12.95
C GLU A 295 -26.95 11.60 -11.45
N LEU A 296 -27.76 12.39 -10.74
CA LEU A 296 -28.07 12.16 -9.33
C LEU A 296 -29.21 11.16 -9.20
N LEU A 297 -28.93 9.99 -8.62
CA LEU A 297 -29.92 8.94 -8.38
C LEU A 297 -30.67 9.14 -7.06
N GLY A 298 -29.99 9.65 -6.03
CA GLY A 298 -30.59 9.82 -4.72
C GLY A 298 -29.68 10.45 -3.68
N GLN A 299 -30.25 10.64 -2.48
CA GLN A 299 -29.56 11.18 -1.32
C GLN A 299 -29.87 10.32 -0.09
N THR A 300 -28.86 10.09 0.74
CA THR A 300 -28.99 9.34 2.00
C THR A 300 -29.50 10.25 3.12
N GLN A 301 -29.93 9.64 4.23
CA GLN A 301 -30.46 10.39 5.39
C GLN A 301 -29.42 11.31 6.04
N ASP A 302 -28.14 10.98 5.95
CA ASP A 302 -27.01 11.78 6.45
C ASP A 302 -26.39 12.70 5.39
N GLY A 303 -27.06 12.89 4.25
CA GLY A 303 -26.70 13.90 3.27
C GLY A 303 -25.63 13.49 2.24
N MET A 304 -25.16 12.24 2.27
CA MET A 304 -24.37 11.69 1.16
C MET A 304 -25.23 11.56 -0.10
N GLN A 305 -24.59 11.70 -1.25
CA GLN A 305 -25.27 11.69 -2.56
C GLN A 305 -24.84 10.48 -3.38
N ILE A 306 -25.77 9.94 -4.15
CA ILE A 306 -25.55 8.76 -4.97
C ILE A 306 -25.69 9.18 -6.43
N TYR A 307 -24.61 9.04 -7.18
CA TYR A 307 -24.53 9.43 -8.58
C TYR A 307 -24.32 8.22 -9.49
N LEU A 308 -24.76 8.35 -10.74
CA LEU A 308 -24.46 7.41 -11.81
C LEU A 308 -23.42 8.03 -12.74
N TYR A 309 -22.24 7.43 -12.77
CA TYR A 309 -21.15 7.84 -13.66
C TYR A 309 -21.06 6.90 -14.86
N ASN A 310 -21.01 7.48 -16.06
CA ASN A 310 -20.73 6.77 -17.31
C ASN A 310 -19.31 7.10 -17.77
N TYR A 311 -18.62 6.14 -18.36
CA TYR A 311 -17.29 6.38 -18.91
C TYR A 311 -17.36 7.42 -20.05
N GLN A 312 -16.55 8.47 -19.94
CA GLN A 312 -16.47 9.57 -20.92
C GLN A 312 -15.03 9.77 -21.42
N GLY A 313 -14.23 8.70 -21.46
CA GLY A 313 -12.80 8.81 -21.77
C GLY A 313 -11.98 9.20 -20.53
N SER A 314 -11.16 10.23 -20.67
CA SER A 314 -10.31 10.70 -19.57
C SER A 314 -11.08 11.60 -18.61
N SER A 315 -11.36 11.11 -17.40
CA SER A 315 -12.01 11.92 -16.35
C SER A 315 -11.32 11.76 -14.99
N VAL A 316 -11.46 12.78 -14.14
CA VAL A 316 -10.99 12.74 -12.75
C VAL A 316 -11.71 11.65 -11.96
N ILE A 317 -13.01 11.42 -12.23
CA ILE A 317 -13.80 10.38 -11.58
C ILE A 317 -13.23 8.99 -11.91
N PHE A 318 -12.95 8.72 -13.19
CA PHE A 318 -12.44 7.42 -13.62
C PHE A 318 -11.08 7.10 -12.99
N ARG A 319 -10.18 8.08 -12.96
CA ARG A 319 -8.86 7.92 -12.34
C ARG A 319 -8.95 7.74 -10.82
N GLU A 320 -9.86 8.45 -10.17
CA GLU A 320 -10.08 8.35 -8.72
C GLU A 320 -10.78 7.05 -8.33
N LEU A 321 -11.75 6.59 -9.13
CA LEU A 321 -12.38 5.27 -9.00
C LEU A 321 -11.34 4.16 -8.97
N GLY A 322 -10.48 4.08 -10.00
CA GLY A 322 -9.44 3.05 -10.06
C GLY A 322 -8.41 3.17 -8.94
N ARG A 323 -8.11 4.39 -8.47
CA ARG A 323 -7.21 4.62 -7.33
C ARG A 323 -7.80 4.08 -6.03
N LEU A 324 -9.03 4.49 -5.69
CA LEU A 324 -9.69 4.11 -4.44
C LEU A 324 -10.08 2.63 -4.41
N ARG A 325 -10.40 2.06 -5.56
CA ARG A 325 -10.62 0.62 -5.72
C ARG A 325 -9.36 -0.18 -5.39
N GLU A 326 -8.21 0.22 -5.93
CA GLU A 326 -6.92 -0.40 -5.58
C GLU A 326 -6.59 -0.27 -4.08
N ILE A 327 -6.90 0.88 -3.45
CA ILE A 327 -6.72 1.07 -2.01
C ILE A 327 -7.57 0.08 -1.21
N ALA A 328 -8.86 -0.01 -1.54
CA ALA A 328 -9.79 -0.88 -0.83
C ALA A 328 -9.40 -2.36 -0.97
N PHE A 329 -9.07 -2.79 -2.18
CA PHE A 329 -8.72 -4.19 -2.45
C PHE A 329 -7.38 -4.58 -1.82
N ARG A 330 -6.34 -3.74 -1.90
CA ARG A 330 -5.06 -4.04 -1.23
C ARG A 330 -5.20 -4.15 0.28
N ALA A 331 -6.08 -3.35 0.88
CA ALA A 331 -6.30 -3.38 2.33
C ALA A 331 -6.90 -4.71 2.82
N VAL A 332 -7.49 -5.53 1.94
CA VAL A 332 -8.00 -6.89 2.23
C VAL A 332 -7.14 -8.00 1.61
N GLY A 333 -5.93 -7.66 1.13
CA GLY A 333 -5.00 -8.60 0.52
C GLY A 333 -5.34 -8.97 -0.93
N GLU A 334 -6.11 -8.14 -1.63
CA GLU A 334 -6.50 -8.31 -3.02
C GLU A 334 -5.95 -7.15 -3.88
N GLY A 335 -6.50 -6.96 -5.09
CA GLY A 335 -6.16 -5.84 -5.96
C GLY A 335 -5.15 -6.19 -7.06
N SER A 336 -5.04 -5.29 -8.03
CA SER A 336 -4.24 -5.51 -9.24
C SER A 336 -2.73 -5.43 -9.01
N GLY A 337 -2.28 -4.85 -7.89
CA GLY A 337 -0.88 -4.51 -7.64
C GLY A 337 -0.36 -3.37 -8.53
N LYS A 338 -1.25 -2.73 -9.31
CA LYS A 338 -0.93 -1.63 -10.23
C LYS A 338 -1.26 -0.28 -9.60
N ARG A 339 -0.99 0.80 -10.33
CA ARG A 339 -1.25 2.17 -9.89
C ARG A 339 -2.74 2.47 -9.68
N ARG A 340 -3.62 1.82 -10.44
CA ARG A 340 -5.08 1.92 -10.40
C ARG A 340 -5.68 0.57 -10.80
N ASP A 341 -6.74 0.15 -10.13
CA ASP A 341 -7.52 -1.04 -10.47
C ASP A 341 -8.57 -0.65 -11.52
N ILE A 342 -8.18 -0.78 -12.80
CA ILE A 342 -9.04 -0.49 -13.96
C ILE A 342 -8.89 -1.66 -14.95
N ASP A 343 -10.01 -2.11 -15.50
CA ASP A 343 -10.07 -3.14 -16.52
C ASP A 343 -10.82 -2.68 -17.78
N ARG A 344 -10.90 -3.57 -18.78
CA ARG A 344 -11.58 -3.28 -20.06
C ARG A 344 -13.08 -3.07 -19.93
N TYR A 345 -13.70 -3.66 -18.91
CA TYR A 345 -15.14 -3.62 -18.70
C TYR A 345 -15.57 -2.26 -18.15
N ASP A 346 -14.70 -1.57 -17.41
CA ASP A 346 -15.03 -0.26 -16.86
C ASP A 346 -15.42 0.79 -17.93
N MET A 347 -15.11 0.57 -19.22
CA MET A 347 -15.42 1.48 -20.34
C MET A 347 -16.86 1.42 -20.83
N HIS A 348 -17.52 0.27 -20.73
CA HIS A 348 -18.92 0.07 -21.14
C HIS A 348 -19.86 -0.24 -19.97
N TYR A 349 -19.32 -0.27 -18.75
CA TYR A 349 -20.12 -0.34 -17.52
C TYR A 349 -20.34 1.05 -16.96
N GLN A 350 -21.48 1.20 -16.29
CA GLN A 350 -21.79 2.36 -15.48
C GLN A 350 -21.24 2.13 -14.06
N HIS A 351 -20.99 3.22 -13.35
CA HIS A 351 -20.47 3.18 -11.98
C HIS A 351 -21.39 3.96 -11.09
N LEU A 352 -22.03 3.27 -10.15
CA LEU A 352 -22.71 3.90 -9.04
C LEU A 352 -21.66 4.46 -8.09
N VAL A 353 -21.73 5.76 -7.82
CA VAL A 353 -20.75 6.48 -7.01
C VAL A 353 -21.43 7.05 -5.77
N LEU A 354 -20.93 6.68 -4.59
CA LEU A 354 -21.33 7.28 -3.33
C LEU A 354 -20.38 8.45 -3.01
N TRP A 355 -20.95 9.64 -2.84
CA TRP A 355 -20.22 10.89 -2.67
C TRP A 355 -20.51 11.53 -1.31
N ASP A 356 -19.45 11.83 -0.55
CA ASP A 356 -19.52 12.61 0.68
C ASP A 356 -19.41 14.11 0.33
N THR A 357 -20.51 14.82 0.55
CA THR A 357 -20.64 16.25 0.21
C THR A 357 -19.90 17.17 1.16
N GLU A 358 -19.60 16.70 2.38
CA GLU A 358 -18.85 17.46 3.40
C GLU A 358 -17.35 17.30 3.20
N GLN A 359 -16.88 16.06 3.03
CA GLN A 359 -15.45 15.74 2.87
C GLN A 359 -14.94 15.97 1.45
N LEU A 360 -15.86 16.12 0.49
CA LEU A 360 -15.59 16.20 -0.95
C LEU A 360 -14.79 14.99 -1.45
N GLU A 361 -15.27 13.80 -1.10
CA GLU A 361 -14.59 12.53 -1.35
C GLU A 361 -15.54 11.47 -1.89
N LEU A 362 -15.02 10.63 -2.79
CA LEU A 362 -15.69 9.42 -3.25
C LEU A 362 -15.59 8.37 -2.15
N VAL A 363 -16.71 7.93 -1.59
CA VAL A 363 -16.78 7.00 -0.46
C VAL A 363 -16.61 5.55 -0.91
N GLY A 364 -17.27 5.21 -2.01
CA GLY A 364 -17.26 3.88 -2.58
C GLY A 364 -17.98 3.88 -3.92
N ALA A 365 -17.90 2.75 -4.62
CA ALA A 365 -18.60 2.60 -5.88
C ALA A 365 -19.04 1.15 -6.11
N TYR A 366 -19.99 0.99 -7.03
CA TYR A 366 -20.46 -0.28 -7.53
C TYR A 366 -20.52 -0.23 -9.06
N ARG A 367 -19.86 -1.17 -9.73
CA ARG A 367 -19.93 -1.27 -11.19
C ARG A 367 -21.18 -2.03 -11.59
N LEU A 368 -21.91 -1.53 -12.58
CA LEU A 368 -23.17 -2.10 -13.05
C LEU A 368 -23.32 -2.04 -14.57
N ALA A 369 -23.89 -3.08 -15.18
CA ALA A 369 -24.23 -3.07 -16.60
C ALA A 369 -25.44 -3.96 -16.91
N SER A 370 -26.29 -3.49 -17.82
CA SER A 370 -27.41 -4.26 -18.34
C SER A 370 -26.89 -5.40 -19.22
N ALA A 371 -27.11 -6.64 -18.81
CA ALA A 371 -26.54 -7.80 -19.51
C ALA A 371 -27.06 -7.91 -20.94
N LYS A 372 -28.35 -7.62 -21.15
CA LYS A 372 -28.95 -7.54 -22.49
C LYS A 372 -28.17 -6.60 -23.40
N HIS A 373 -28.00 -5.34 -22.98
CA HIS A 373 -27.33 -4.33 -23.80
C HIS A 373 -25.86 -4.67 -24.05
N VAL A 374 -25.14 -5.14 -23.04
CA VAL A 374 -23.73 -5.55 -23.19
C VAL A 374 -23.60 -6.71 -24.17
N ILE A 375 -24.50 -7.71 -24.11
CA ILE A 375 -24.48 -8.85 -25.04
C ILE A 375 -24.80 -8.40 -26.47
N GLU A 376 -25.76 -7.50 -26.65
CA GLU A 376 -26.15 -6.98 -27.97
C GLU A 376 -25.03 -6.16 -28.63
N GLU A 377 -24.28 -5.36 -27.85
CA GLU A 377 -23.23 -4.48 -28.37
C GLU A 377 -21.84 -5.13 -28.45
N HIS A 378 -21.49 -5.97 -27.47
CA HIS A 378 -20.14 -6.51 -27.28
C HIS A 378 -20.07 -8.04 -27.30
N GLY A 379 -21.21 -8.72 -27.44
CA GLY A 379 -21.31 -10.16 -27.27
C GLY A 379 -21.20 -10.58 -25.79
N GLN A 380 -21.37 -11.87 -25.53
CA GLN A 380 -21.34 -12.41 -24.16
C GLN A 380 -20.01 -12.18 -23.43
N GLN A 381 -18.90 -12.19 -24.15
CA GLN A 381 -17.55 -11.86 -23.66
C GLN A 381 -17.38 -10.40 -23.21
N GLY A 382 -18.39 -9.56 -23.45
CA GLY A 382 -18.50 -8.21 -22.91
C GLY A 382 -18.87 -8.20 -21.42
N LEU A 383 -19.45 -9.28 -20.89
CA LEU A 383 -19.73 -9.45 -19.47
C LEU A 383 -18.44 -9.82 -18.72
N TYR A 384 -18.21 -9.22 -17.55
CA TYR A 384 -17.04 -9.51 -16.73
C TYR A 384 -17.07 -10.94 -16.22
N THR A 385 -18.20 -11.39 -15.72
CA THR A 385 -18.37 -12.74 -15.19
C THR A 385 -18.14 -13.84 -16.24
N ASP A 386 -18.24 -13.55 -17.54
CA ASP A 386 -17.90 -14.51 -18.60
C ASP A 386 -16.41 -14.88 -18.60
N SER A 387 -15.54 -13.99 -18.10
CA SER A 387 -14.11 -14.33 -17.89
C SER A 387 -13.86 -15.31 -16.75
N LEU A 388 -14.81 -15.46 -15.83
CA LEU A 388 -14.74 -16.36 -14.68
C LEU A 388 -15.58 -17.63 -14.87
N PHE A 389 -16.66 -17.55 -15.64
CA PHE A 389 -17.63 -18.62 -15.81
C PHE A 389 -18.06 -18.79 -17.26
N SER A 390 -18.17 -20.05 -17.69
CA SER A 390 -18.77 -20.44 -18.95
C SER A 390 -20.27 -20.66 -18.78
N TYR A 391 -21.09 -19.83 -19.42
CA TYR A 391 -22.55 -19.88 -19.32
C TYR A 391 -23.19 -20.90 -20.26
N SER A 392 -24.24 -21.58 -19.79
CA SER A 392 -25.10 -22.41 -20.63
C SER A 392 -26.27 -21.58 -21.21
N GLU A 393 -26.97 -22.13 -22.21
CA GLU A 393 -28.15 -21.48 -22.80
C GLU A 393 -29.26 -21.19 -21.78
N GLN A 394 -29.27 -21.89 -20.64
CA GLN A 394 -30.23 -21.70 -19.55
C GLN A 394 -30.10 -20.30 -18.90
N MET A 395 -29.00 -19.58 -19.09
CA MET A 395 -28.83 -18.22 -18.59
C MET A 395 -29.51 -17.14 -19.43
N GLN A 396 -29.91 -17.45 -20.67
CA GLN A 396 -30.47 -16.46 -21.60
C GLN A 396 -31.70 -15.72 -21.06
N PRO A 397 -32.68 -16.37 -20.37
CA PRO A 397 -33.80 -15.65 -19.76
C PRO A 397 -33.38 -14.64 -18.70
N TYR A 398 -32.34 -14.95 -17.93
CA TYR A 398 -31.83 -14.07 -16.88
C TYR A 398 -31.07 -12.88 -17.46
N PHE A 399 -30.29 -13.07 -18.53
CA PHE A 399 -29.59 -11.96 -19.20
C PHE A 399 -30.54 -10.92 -19.80
N LYS A 400 -31.71 -11.33 -20.30
CA LYS A 400 -32.70 -10.40 -20.88
C LYS A 400 -33.20 -9.34 -19.89
N GLN A 401 -33.17 -9.63 -18.60
CA GLN A 401 -33.61 -8.74 -17.50
C GLN A 401 -32.53 -8.62 -16.41
N GLY A 402 -31.29 -8.89 -16.77
CA GLY A 402 -30.17 -9.03 -15.84
C GLY A 402 -29.37 -7.75 -15.73
N LEU A 403 -29.08 -7.32 -14.52
CA LEU A 403 -28.09 -6.30 -14.19
C LEU A 403 -26.87 -7.00 -13.59
N GLU A 404 -25.76 -6.99 -14.34
CA GLU A 404 -24.49 -7.48 -13.82
C GLU A 404 -23.90 -6.45 -12.86
N LEU A 405 -23.48 -6.92 -11.68
CA LEU A 405 -22.90 -6.14 -10.61
C LEU A 405 -21.48 -6.67 -10.31
N GLY A 406 -20.53 -5.78 -10.10
CA GLY A 406 -19.17 -6.19 -9.75
C GLY A 406 -18.28 -5.07 -9.24
N ARG A 407 -17.02 -5.43 -8.94
CA ARG A 407 -15.93 -4.50 -8.53
C ARG A 407 -16.36 -3.49 -7.46
N SER A 408 -17.27 -3.89 -6.57
CA SER A 408 -17.78 -3.01 -5.52
C SER A 408 -16.71 -2.76 -4.47
N PHE A 409 -16.57 -1.51 -4.05
CA PHE A 409 -15.65 -1.18 -2.96
C PHE A 409 -16.19 -0.03 -2.12
N VAL A 410 -15.75 0.00 -0.87
CA VAL A 410 -15.83 1.16 0.01
C VAL A 410 -14.40 1.44 0.45
N GLN A 411 -13.97 2.70 0.44
CA GLN A 411 -12.60 3.01 0.87
C GLN A 411 -12.43 2.76 2.39
N PRO A 412 -11.25 2.32 2.87
CA PRO A 412 -11.03 1.90 4.25
C PRO A 412 -11.48 2.90 5.32
N LYS A 413 -11.31 4.20 5.07
CA LYS A 413 -11.76 5.30 5.95
C LYS A 413 -13.25 5.24 6.33
N TYR A 414 -14.07 4.58 5.51
CA TYR A 414 -15.52 4.48 5.68
C TYR A 414 -15.99 3.05 5.98
N TRP A 415 -15.08 2.11 6.27
CA TRP A 415 -15.45 0.77 6.74
C TRP A 415 -16.11 0.81 8.12
N GLY A 416 -17.01 -0.15 8.37
CA GLY A 416 -17.83 -0.20 9.57
C GLY A 416 -18.94 0.85 9.64
N ARG A 417 -19.08 1.71 8.60
CA ARG A 417 -20.18 2.66 8.44
C ARG A 417 -21.28 2.08 7.56
N LYS A 418 -22.35 2.87 7.33
CA LYS A 418 -23.49 2.52 6.46
C LYS A 418 -23.17 2.60 4.96
N SER A 419 -21.94 2.88 4.57
CA SER A 419 -21.55 3.15 3.18
C SER A 419 -21.92 2.03 2.20
N LEU A 420 -21.76 0.77 2.58
CA LEU A 420 -22.18 -0.35 1.73
C LEU A 420 -23.71 -0.37 1.56
N ASP A 421 -24.45 -0.21 2.65
CA ASP A 421 -25.92 -0.11 2.63
C ASP A 421 -26.39 1.08 1.76
N TYR A 422 -25.66 2.20 1.75
CA TYR A 422 -25.88 3.34 0.85
C TYR A 422 -25.64 3.02 -0.63
N LEU A 423 -24.63 2.23 -0.96
CA LEU A 423 -24.47 1.72 -2.32
C LEU A 423 -25.67 0.84 -2.73
N TRP A 424 -26.23 0.07 -1.80
CA TRP A 424 -27.45 -0.72 -2.03
C TRP A 424 -28.72 0.12 -2.20
N TYR A 425 -28.88 1.23 -1.45
CA TYR A 425 -29.91 2.23 -1.79
C TYR A 425 -29.73 2.77 -3.20
N GLY A 426 -28.48 2.93 -3.63
CA GLY A 426 -28.15 3.31 -4.99
C GLY A 426 -28.61 2.30 -6.03
N ILE A 427 -28.33 1.02 -5.82
CA ILE A 427 -28.81 -0.07 -6.70
C ILE A 427 -30.33 -0.06 -6.76
N GLY A 428 -31.01 0.09 -5.61
CA GLY A 428 -32.46 0.19 -5.56
C GLY A 428 -33.02 1.39 -6.32
N ALA A 429 -32.39 2.57 -6.17
CA ALA A 429 -32.75 3.77 -6.93
C ALA A 429 -32.53 3.59 -8.44
N PHE A 430 -31.45 2.91 -8.84
CA PHE A 430 -31.17 2.58 -10.24
C PHE A 430 -32.25 1.66 -10.81
N VAL A 431 -32.53 0.52 -10.17
CA VAL A 431 -33.53 -0.44 -10.68
C VAL A 431 -34.93 0.16 -10.70
N LYS A 432 -35.28 1.01 -9.72
CA LYS A 432 -36.56 1.74 -9.73
C LYS A 432 -36.68 2.67 -10.95
N ARG A 433 -35.57 3.28 -11.36
CA ARG A 433 -35.53 4.14 -12.55
C ARG A 433 -35.56 3.33 -13.85
N TYR A 434 -34.95 2.15 -13.84
CA TYR A 434 -34.81 1.23 -14.97
C TYR A 434 -35.46 -0.13 -14.65
N PRO A 435 -36.82 -0.20 -14.64
CA PRO A 435 -37.59 -1.34 -14.14
C PRO A 435 -37.52 -2.60 -15.00
N GLU A 436 -36.84 -2.56 -16.15
CA GLU A 436 -36.58 -3.72 -17.00
C GLU A 436 -35.63 -4.74 -16.35
N HIS A 437 -34.94 -4.35 -15.27
CA HIS A 437 -34.00 -5.20 -14.54
C HIS A 437 -34.71 -5.92 -13.40
N ARG A 438 -34.92 -7.23 -13.56
CA ARG A 438 -35.47 -8.11 -12.51
C ARG A 438 -34.38 -8.84 -11.74
N TYR A 439 -33.30 -9.23 -12.43
CA TYR A 439 -32.27 -10.07 -11.84
C TYR A 439 -31.01 -9.26 -11.59
N LEU A 440 -30.43 -9.39 -10.39
CA LEU A 440 -29.07 -8.94 -10.12
C LEU A 440 -28.14 -10.15 -10.17
N PHE A 441 -27.02 -10.08 -10.88
CA PHE A 441 -26.03 -11.16 -10.84
C PHE A 441 -24.61 -10.62 -10.86
N GLY A 442 -23.64 -11.42 -10.42
CA GLY A 442 -22.25 -10.98 -10.38
C GLY A 442 -21.35 -11.95 -9.64
N ALA A 443 -20.05 -11.70 -9.72
CA ALA A 443 -19.05 -12.39 -8.91
C ALA A 443 -18.90 -11.70 -7.56
N VAL A 444 -18.97 -12.48 -6.48
CA VAL A 444 -18.63 -12.04 -5.12
C VAL A 444 -17.47 -12.87 -4.58
N SER A 445 -16.42 -12.19 -4.12
CA SER A 445 -15.13 -12.81 -3.84
C SER A 445 -14.94 -13.17 -2.36
N LEU A 446 -14.33 -14.34 -2.12
CA LEU A 446 -13.74 -14.74 -0.85
C LEU A 446 -12.22 -14.51 -0.93
N SER A 447 -11.71 -13.60 -0.11
CA SER A 447 -10.27 -13.28 -0.10
C SER A 447 -9.43 -14.52 0.17
N ASN A 448 -8.35 -14.64 -0.60
CA ASN A 448 -7.36 -15.69 -0.42
C ASN A 448 -6.55 -15.53 0.88
N SER A 449 -6.69 -14.39 1.58
CA SER A 449 -6.10 -14.20 2.92
C SER A 449 -6.85 -14.97 4.01
N LEU A 450 -8.05 -15.49 3.74
CA LEU A 450 -8.78 -16.33 4.68
C LEU A 450 -8.12 -17.71 4.81
N PRO A 451 -8.15 -18.33 6.01
CA PRO A 451 -7.71 -19.71 6.19
C PRO A 451 -8.39 -20.66 5.20
N ASP A 452 -7.66 -21.65 4.68
CA ASP A 452 -8.19 -22.60 3.69
C ASP A 452 -9.44 -23.33 4.19
N GLU A 453 -9.46 -23.70 5.47
CA GLU A 453 -10.61 -24.33 6.13
C GLU A 453 -11.83 -23.39 6.18
N ALA A 454 -11.61 -22.10 6.44
CA ALA A 454 -12.67 -21.09 6.44
C ALA A 454 -13.28 -20.91 5.04
N LYS A 455 -12.44 -20.84 4.00
CA LYS A 455 -12.88 -20.78 2.60
C LYS A 455 -13.72 -22.01 2.24
N ALA A 456 -13.25 -23.21 2.60
CA ALA A 456 -13.94 -24.46 2.31
C ALA A 456 -15.32 -24.54 2.98
N MET A 457 -15.44 -24.21 4.26
CA MET A 457 -16.73 -24.18 4.97
C MET A 457 -17.71 -23.14 4.41
N LEU A 458 -17.21 -21.96 4.02
CA LEU A 458 -18.02 -20.93 3.37
C LEU A 458 -18.58 -21.45 2.04
N VAL A 459 -17.72 -21.97 1.16
CA VAL A 459 -18.16 -22.54 -0.11
C VAL A 459 -19.16 -23.68 0.10
N TYR A 460 -18.89 -24.58 1.05
CA TYR A 460 -19.81 -25.66 1.40
C TYR A 460 -21.19 -25.13 1.80
N HIS A 461 -21.25 -24.17 2.72
CA HIS A 461 -22.51 -23.60 3.20
C HIS A 461 -23.32 -22.99 2.04
N TYR A 462 -22.69 -22.19 1.19
CA TYR A 462 -23.39 -21.55 0.08
C TYR A 462 -23.77 -22.54 -1.03
N GLN A 463 -22.97 -23.58 -1.28
CA GLN A 463 -23.35 -24.65 -2.19
C GLN A 463 -24.54 -25.46 -1.67
N HIS A 464 -24.54 -25.82 -0.38
CA HIS A 464 -25.59 -26.65 0.21
C HIS A 464 -26.95 -25.92 0.22
N TYR A 465 -26.96 -24.65 0.63
CA TYR A 465 -28.22 -23.91 0.84
C TYR A 465 -28.71 -23.12 -0.39
N PHE A 466 -27.82 -22.74 -1.32
CA PHE A 466 -28.14 -21.79 -2.39
C PHE A 466 -27.82 -22.28 -3.82
N ALA A 467 -27.41 -23.54 -4.04
CA ALA A 467 -27.02 -24.02 -5.37
C ALA A 467 -28.14 -24.74 -6.15
N ARG A 468 -29.20 -24.02 -6.54
CA ARG A 468 -30.34 -24.60 -7.28
C ARG A 468 -30.20 -24.53 -8.80
N LEU A 469 -29.39 -23.59 -9.28
CA LEU A 469 -29.21 -23.28 -10.69
C LEU A 469 -27.81 -23.67 -11.20
N THR A 470 -27.25 -24.76 -10.67
CA THR A 470 -25.85 -25.18 -10.94
C THR A 470 -25.54 -25.46 -12.41
N ASN A 471 -26.54 -25.83 -13.22
CA ASN A 471 -26.35 -26.09 -14.65
C ASN A 471 -26.30 -24.82 -15.53
N HIS A 472 -26.45 -23.63 -14.93
CA HIS A 472 -26.52 -22.37 -15.63
C HIS A 472 -25.13 -21.76 -15.93
N ALA A 473 -24.12 -22.11 -15.13
CA ALA A 473 -22.76 -21.62 -15.30
C ALA A 473 -21.75 -22.65 -14.78
N GLN A 474 -20.68 -22.89 -15.55
CA GLN A 474 -19.53 -23.69 -15.14
C GLN A 474 -18.35 -22.78 -14.82
N PRO A 475 -17.55 -23.06 -13.79
CA PRO A 475 -16.40 -22.23 -13.45
C PRO A 475 -15.24 -22.52 -14.41
N ASN A 476 -14.55 -21.46 -14.86
CA ASN A 476 -13.40 -21.62 -15.75
C ASN A 476 -12.20 -22.25 -15.00
N ASN A 477 -12.04 -21.90 -13.71
CA ASN A 477 -11.09 -22.52 -12.79
C ASN A 477 -11.84 -22.98 -11.53
N GLU A 478 -12.24 -24.25 -11.46
CA GLU A 478 -13.12 -24.74 -10.40
C GLU A 478 -12.45 -24.80 -9.02
N TYR A 479 -13.13 -24.29 -7.99
CA TYR A 479 -12.77 -24.59 -6.60
C TYR A 479 -13.53 -25.85 -6.14
N LYS A 480 -12.80 -26.94 -5.90
CA LYS A 480 -13.37 -28.24 -5.50
C LYS A 480 -13.15 -28.56 -4.03
N LEU A 481 -14.23 -28.88 -3.34
CA LEU A 481 -14.16 -29.55 -2.04
C LEU A 481 -13.80 -31.02 -2.25
N SER A 482 -12.88 -31.53 -1.44
CA SER A 482 -12.56 -32.95 -1.44
C SER A 482 -13.70 -33.78 -0.82
N ASN A 483 -13.81 -35.06 -1.20
CA ASN A 483 -14.81 -35.96 -0.60
C ASN A 483 -14.67 -36.05 0.93
N ALA A 484 -13.45 -35.99 1.46
CA ALA A 484 -13.20 -35.97 2.90
C ALA A 484 -13.77 -34.71 3.57
N GLN A 485 -13.58 -33.53 2.94
CA GLN A 485 -14.16 -32.28 3.43
C GLN A 485 -15.68 -32.31 3.38
N LEU A 486 -16.27 -32.79 2.29
CA LEU A 486 -17.73 -32.91 2.17
C LEU A 486 -18.33 -33.78 3.28
N THR A 487 -17.78 -34.97 3.50
CA THR A 487 -18.22 -35.87 4.58
C THR A 487 -18.03 -35.23 5.95
N HIS A 488 -16.91 -34.54 6.17
CA HIS A 488 -16.64 -33.85 7.42
C HIS A 488 -17.68 -32.75 7.70
N TYR A 489 -17.96 -31.88 6.73
CA TYR A 489 -18.91 -30.78 6.90
C TYR A 489 -20.36 -31.27 7.02
N GLN A 490 -20.73 -32.34 6.32
CA GLN A 490 -22.03 -33.01 6.51
C GLN A 490 -22.21 -33.57 7.94
N SER A 491 -21.13 -33.94 8.62
CA SER A 491 -21.19 -34.38 10.02
C SER A 491 -21.19 -33.22 11.01
N LEU A 492 -20.64 -32.07 10.60
CA LEU A 492 -20.48 -30.88 11.43
C LEU A 492 -21.73 -30.00 11.45
N PHE A 493 -22.43 -29.92 10.32
CA PHE A 493 -23.64 -29.12 10.13
C PHE A 493 -24.87 -30.02 10.05
N HIS A 494 -26.00 -29.57 10.59
CA HIS A 494 -27.23 -30.37 10.62
C HIS A 494 -27.87 -30.47 9.23
N GLY A 495 -27.62 -29.50 8.35
CA GLY A 495 -28.00 -29.49 6.94
C GLY A 495 -29.49 -29.22 6.68
N ALA A 496 -30.30 -29.09 7.74
CA ALA A 496 -31.75 -28.95 7.68
C ALA A 496 -32.25 -27.53 8.05
N ASP A 497 -31.52 -26.80 8.89
CA ASP A 497 -31.87 -25.43 9.27
C ASP A 497 -30.71 -24.47 8.95
N ILE A 498 -30.94 -23.65 7.93
CA ILE A 498 -29.97 -22.65 7.47
C ILE A 498 -29.58 -21.65 8.56
N LYS A 499 -30.48 -21.28 9.47
CA LYS A 499 -30.20 -20.29 10.51
C LYS A 499 -29.32 -20.88 11.60
N GLU A 500 -29.59 -22.11 12.01
CA GLU A 500 -28.78 -22.83 13.00
C GLU A 500 -27.38 -23.10 12.45
N ASP A 501 -27.28 -23.67 11.25
CA ASP A 501 -25.99 -23.95 10.62
C ASP A 501 -25.20 -22.68 10.32
N PHE A 502 -25.86 -21.58 9.94
CA PHE A 502 -25.18 -20.30 9.75
C PHE A 502 -24.70 -19.69 11.07
N ALA A 503 -25.42 -19.91 12.19
CA ALA A 503 -24.96 -19.50 13.52
C ALA A 503 -23.70 -20.29 13.92
N GLU A 504 -23.70 -21.60 13.72
CA GLU A 504 -22.55 -22.46 13.98
C GLU A 504 -21.36 -22.11 13.09
N LEU A 505 -21.57 -21.93 11.78
CA LEU A 505 -20.54 -21.50 10.84
C LEU A 505 -19.84 -20.22 11.31
N LYS A 506 -20.60 -19.19 11.71
CA LYS A 506 -20.02 -17.96 12.24
C LYS A 506 -19.20 -18.19 13.50
N HIS A 507 -19.66 -19.06 14.40
CA HIS A 507 -18.96 -19.40 15.62
C HIS A 507 -17.61 -20.07 15.32
N ILE A 508 -17.59 -21.04 14.42
CA ILE A 508 -16.37 -21.74 14.00
C ILE A 508 -15.40 -20.78 13.29
N LEU A 509 -15.90 -19.95 12.36
CA LEU A 509 -15.08 -18.96 11.66
C LEU A 509 -14.43 -17.97 12.64
N ALA A 510 -15.18 -17.50 13.65
CA ALA A 510 -14.65 -16.59 14.65
C ALA A 510 -13.48 -17.19 15.44
N ASN A 511 -13.53 -18.49 15.74
CA ASN A 511 -12.43 -19.22 16.40
C ASN A 511 -11.17 -19.32 15.52
N MET A 512 -11.31 -19.19 14.20
CA MET A 512 -10.20 -19.12 13.24
C MET A 512 -9.74 -17.68 12.95
N GLY A 513 -10.33 -16.68 13.62
CA GLY A 513 -10.09 -15.25 13.32
C GLY A 513 -10.68 -14.82 11.97
N ALA A 514 -11.61 -15.59 11.41
CA ALA A 514 -12.29 -15.32 10.15
C ALA A 514 -13.74 -14.85 10.39
N GLN A 515 -14.35 -14.26 9.37
CA GLN A 515 -15.75 -13.83 9.38
C GLN A 515 -16.40 -14.11 8.03
N VAL A 516 -17.71 -14.28 8.01
CA VAL A 516 -18.48 -14.34 6.76
C VAL A 516 -18.38 -12.99 6.06
N PRO A 517 -17.94 -12.93 4.79
CA PRO A 517 -17.87 -11.66 4.07
C PRO A 517 -19.22 -10.97 3.95
N THR A 518 -19.22 -9.64 4.07
CA THR A 518 -20.46 -8.87 4.20
C THR A 518 -21.37 -9.01 2.97
N LEU A 519 -20.80 -9.05 1.76
CA LEU A 519 -21.58 -9.17 0.53
C LEU A 519 -22.25 -10.54 0.40
N PHE A 520 -21.57 -11.62 0.77
CA PHE A 520 -22.14 -12.97 0.78
C PHE A 520 -23.40 -13.03 1.67
N LYS A 521 -23.30 -12.46 2.87
CA LYS A 521 -24.45 -12.32 3.78
C LYS A 521 -25.54 -11.40 3.21
N GLN A 522 -25.14 -10.26 2.64
CA GLN A 522 -26.07 -9.26 2.12
C GLN A 522 -26.94 -9.84 1.00
N TYR A 523 -26.37 -10.54 0.03
CA TYR A 523 -27.12 -11.10 -1.09
C TYR A 523 -28.14 -12.16 -0.65
N THR A 524 -27.82 -12.97 0.35
CA THR A 524 -28.72 -14.02 0.82
C THR A 524 -29.79 -13.52 1.78
N GLU A 525 -29.53 -12.44 2.52
CA GLU A 525 -30.48 -11.90 3.49
C GLU A 525 -31.59 -11.04 2.89
N ILE A 526 -31.40 -10.48 1.68
CA ILE A 526 -32.37 -9.56 1.06
C ILE A 526 -33.61 -10.25 0.51
N CYS A 527 -33.51 -11.51 0.12
CA CYS A 527 -34.61 -12.27 -0.46
C CYS A 527 -35.15 -13.34 0.49
N ASP A 528 -36.34 -13.85 0.16
CA ASP A 528 -36.81 -15.12 0.67
C ASP A 528 -35.88 -16.28 0.23
N HIS A 529 -36.05 -17.44 0.85
CA HIS A 529 -35.13 -18.59 0.77
C HIS A 529 -34.77 -19.03 -0.67
N ASP A 530 -35.61 -18.68 -1.65
CA ASP A 530 -35.49 -19.12 -3.05
C ASP A 530 -35.13 -17.97 -4.01
N GLY A 531 -34.82 -16.79 -3.47
CA GLY A 531 -34.54 -15.58 -4.25
C GLY A 531 -33.08 -15.26 -4.46
N ALA A 532 -32.16 -15.89 -3.72
CA ALA A 532 -30.72 -15.79 -3.95
C ALA A 532 -30.17 -17.18 -4.30
N ASN A 533 -29.31 -17.27 -5.32
CA ASN A 533 -28.70 -18.52 -5.75
C ASN A 533 -27.22 -18.31 -6.02
N PHE A 534 -26.39 -19.28 -5.60
CA PHE A 534 -24.98 -19.37 -5.98
C PHE A 534 -24.84 -20.43 -7.07
N LEU A 535 -24.54 -19.99 -8.29
CA LEU A 535 -24.54 -20.83 -9.48
C LEU A 535 -23.26 -21.67 -9.55
N SER A 536 -22.13 -21.08 -9.17
CA SER A 536 -20.81 -21.70 -9.30
C SER A 536 -19.75 -20.97 -8.48
N PHE A 537 -18.59 -21.60 -8.27
CA PHE A 537 -17.43 -21.04 -7.57
C PHE A 537 -16.15 -21.23 -8.41
N SER A 538 -15.48 -20.13 -8.76
CA SER A 538 -14.24 -20.15 -9.54
C SER A 538 -13.10 -19.46 -8.82
N ILE A 539 -11.87 -19.91 -9.03
CA ILE A 539 -10.65 -19.23 -8.57
C ILE A 539 -10.26 -18.18 -9.61
N ASP A 540 -10.04 -16.93 -9.19
CA ASP A 540 -9.55 -15.84 -10.05
C ASP A 540 -8.03 -15.61 -9.83
N PRO A 541 -7.16 -16.09 -10.75
CA PRO A 541 -5.72 -15.89 -10.63
C PRO A 541 -5.27 -14.43 -10.79
N ASP A 542 -6.05 -13.61 -11.50
CA ASP A 542 -5.77 -12.20 -11.73
C ASP A 542 -6.15 -11.33 -10.52
N PHE A 543 -6.88 -11.91 -9.55
CA PHE A 543 -7.29 -11.27 -8.31
C PHE A 543 -6.81 -12.03 -7.06
N ASN A 544 -5.51 -12.30 -7.02
CA ASN A 544 -4.80 -12.97 -5.91
C ASN A 544 -5.30 -14.39 -5.56
N ASN A 545 -5.86 -15.12 -6.53
CA ASN A 545 -6.44 -16.46 -6.34
C ASN A 545 -7.58 -16.46 -5.30
N CYS A 546 -8.36 -15.38 -5.25
CA CYS A 546 -9.61 -15.39 -4.48
C CYS A 546 -10.59 -16.41 -5.08
N ILE A 547 -11.60 -16.78 -4.29
CA ILE A 547 -12.69 -17.65 -4.77
C ILE A 547 -13.90 -16.76 -5.05
N ASP A 548 -14.30 -16.65 -6.31
CA ASP A 548 -15.49 -15.95 -6.73
C ASP A 548 -16.69 -16.88 -6.77
N GLY A 549 -17.71 -16.54 -5.99
CA GLY A 549 -19.04 -17.12 -6.09
C GLY A 549 -19.89 -16.33 -7.08
N LEU A 550 -20.41 -16.99 -8.12
CA LEU A 550 -21.38 -16.38 -9.02
C LEU A 550 -22.75 -16.38 -8.35
N VAL A 551 -23.23 -15.20 -7.95
CA VAL A 551 -24.52 -15.03 -7.31
C VAL A 551 -25.55 -14.50 -8.31
N LEU A 552 -26.80 -14.96 -8.17
CA LEU A 552 -27.98 -14.49 -8.89
C LEU A 552 -29.09 -14.21 -7.88
N VAL A 553 -29.70 -13.03 -7.97
CA VAL A 553 -30.77 -12.57 -7.10
C VAL A 553 -32.00 -12.17 -7.92
N ASP A 554 -33.17 -12.67 -7.53
CA ASP A 554 -34.47 -12.32 -8.12
C ASP A 554 -35.15 -11.23 -7.28
N LEU A 555 -35.28 -10.03 -7.84
CA LEU A 555 -35.85 -8.88 -7.13
C LEU A 555 -37.33 -9.02 -6.79
N GLU A 556 -38.07 -9.87 -7.52
CA GLU A 556 -39.48 -10.18 -7.19
C GLU A 556 -39.62 -11.01 -5.91
N LYS A 557 -38.52 -11.59 -5.40
CA LYS A 557 -38.48 -12.38 -4.16
C LYS A 557 -37.84 -11.62 -2.99
N LEU A 558 -37.75 -10.29 -3.09
CA LEU A 558 -37.29 -9.45 -1.98
C LEU A 558 -38.24 -9.56 -0.80
N LYS A 559 -37.67 -9.65 0.41
CA LYS A 559 -38.47 -9.56 1.63
C LYS A 559 -39.17 -8.19 1.66
N PRO A 560 -40.44 -8.09 2.11
CA PRO A 560 -41.18 -6.81 2.10
C PRO A 560 -40.45 -5.66 2.80
N GLN A 561 -39.78 -5.92 3.91
CA GLN A 561 -38.99 -4.91 4.63
C GLN A 561 -37.77 -4.41 3.81
N LYS A 562 -37.18 -5.27 2.98
CA LYS A 562 -36.02 -4.96 2.14
C LYS A 562 -36.45 -4.25 0.85
N ALA A 563 -37.56 -4.66 0.25
CA ALA A 563 -38.20 -3.94 -0.86
C ALA A 563 -38.57 -2.51 -0.43
N LYS A 564 -39.25 -2.35 0.71
CA LYS A 564 -39.53 -1.02 1.28
C LYS A 564 -38.28 -0.18 1.53
N ARG A 565 -37.20 -0.81 2.01
CA ARG A 565 -35.93 -0.12 2.29
C ARG A 565 -35.26 0.39 1.01
N TYR A 566 -35.06 -0.48 0.01
CA TYR A 566 -34.23 -0.15 -1.15
C TYR A 566 -35.03 0.35 -2.37
N LEU A 567 -36.26 -0.13 -2.55
CA LEU A 567 -37.15 0.25 -3.67
C LEU A 567 -38.19 1.30 -3.27
N GLY A 568 -38.44 1.47 -1.97
CA GLY A 568 -39.40 2.45 -1.44
C GLY A 568 -40.86 2.07 -1.70
N GLU A 569 -41.15 0.76 -1.72
CA GLU A 569 -42.49 0.16 -1.87
C GLU A 569 -43.24 -0.03 -0.55
#